data_AF-A0A286U1J2-F1
#
_entry.id   AF-A0A286U1J2-F1
#
_cell.length_a   1.000
_cell.length_b   1.000
_cell.length_c   1.000
_cell.angle_alpha   90.00
_cell.angle_beta   90.00
_cell.angle_gamma   90.00
#
_symmetry.space_group_name_H-M   'P 1'
#
loop_
_entity.id
_entity.type
_entity.pdbx_description
1 polymer ?
#
loop_
_entity_poly.entity_id
_entity_poly.type
_entity_poly.pdbx_seq_one_letter_code
_entity_poly.pdbx_strand_id
1 'polypeptide(L)'
;MKRCLHLYPVSIVFMIIILQIISGSTATVADDMKKDGVNREGVQKEVREREKLYRYKCSLCHPLPDTDAYSSYEHWIKVMKAMHEPGRYNESVNTEDDAVIKEYLRFMSQK
;
A
#
# COMPACT_ATOMS: atom_id res chain seq x y z
N MET A 1 53.05 8.63 49.20
CA MET A 1 52.06 7.95 48.32
C MET A 1 51.16 9.02 47.71
N LYS A 2 51.36 9.37 46.45
CA LYS A 2 50.55 10.40 45.74
C LYS A 2 50.36 9.99 44.29
N ARG A 3 49.37 9.14 44.00
CA ARG A 3 48.75 8.99 42.68
C ARG A 3 47.37 8.39 42.90
N CYS A 4 46.30 9.13 42.59
CA CYS A 4 44.97 8.65 42.16
C CYS A 4 43.90 9.75 42.32
N LEU A 5 44.10 10.90 41.68
CA LEU A 5 43.05 11.92 41.55
C LEU A 5 42.82 12.28 40.08
N HIS A 6 42.71 11.26 39.22
CA HIS A 6 42.52 11.44 37.77
C HIS A 6 41.45 10.51 37.17
N LEU A 7 40.67 9.81 38.00
CA LEU A 7 39.59 8.89 37.58
C LEU A 7 38.19 9.52 37.64
N TYR A 8 38.05 10.68 38.28
CA TYR A 8 36.75 11.32 38.50
C TYR A 8 36.13 11.98 37.24
N PRO A 9 36.88 12.71 36.37
CA PRO A 9 36.25 13.40 35.24
C PRO A 9 35.83 12.43 34.11
N VAL A 10 36.52 11.30 33.95
CA VAL A 10 36.22 10.29 32.92
C VAL A 10 34.88 9.60 33.21
N SER A 11 34.59 9.35 34.48
CA SER A 11 33.33 8.71 34.91
C SER A 11 32.11 9.60 34.66
N ILE A 12 32.26 10.93 34.77
CA ILE A 12 31.15 11.88 34.58
C ILE A 12 30.76 11.97 33.10
N VAL A 13 31.74 12.02 32.19
CA VAL A 13 31.48 12.07 30.75
C VAL A 13 30.78 10.80 30.27
N PHE A 14 31.16 9.63 30.81
CA PHE A 14 30.52 8.36 30.46
C PHE A 14 29.05 8.29 30.90
N MET A 15 28.71 8.85 32.07
CA MET A 15 27.32 8.93 32.55
C MET A 15 26.47 9.84 31.65
N ILE A 16 27.00 10.96 31.17
CA ILE A 16 26.28 11.88 30.26
C ILE A 16 25.98 11.21 28.91
N ILE A 17 26.93 10.44 28.36
CA ILE A 17 26.74 9.69 27.11
C ILE A 17 25.62 8.67 27.25
N ILE A 18 25.55 7.93 28.37
CA ILE A 18 24.48 6.96 28.62
C ILE A 18 23.12 7.67 28.78
N LEU A 19 23.05 8.82 29.45
CA LEU A 19 21.82 9.60 29.56
C LEU A 19 21.31 10.10 28.19
N GLN A 20 22.20 10.46 27.27
CA GLN A 20 21.80 10.84 25.91
C GLN A 20 21.28 9.64 25.09
N ILE A 21 21.77 8.43 25.35
CA ILE A 21 21.27 7.20 24.70
C ILE A 21 19.87 6.86 25.22
N ILE A 22 19.60 7.01 26.51
CA ILE A 22 18.28 6.71 27.10
C ILE A 22 17.25 7.79 26.71
N SER A 23 17.64 9.07 26.69
CA SER A 23 16.74 10.17 26.28
C SER A 23 16.59 10.32 24.76
N GLY A 24 17.45 9.68 23.97
CA GLY A 24 17.60 9.94 22.53
C GLY A 24 17.42 8.74 21.59
N SER A 25 16.86 7.61 22.04
CA SER A 25 16.74 6.40 21.21
C SER A 25 15.33 5.83 21.13
N THR A 26 14.35 6.67 20.79
CA THR A 26 13.04 6.22 20.27
C THR A 26 12.59 7.13 19.11
N ALA A 27 13.47 7.42 18.15
CA ALA A 27 13.11 8.34 17.06
C ALA A 27 13.62 7.96 15.65
N THR A 28 14.28 6.82 15.44
CA THR A 28 14.82 6.51 14.10
C THR A 28 14.62 5.07 13.61
N VAL A 29 13.88 4.23 14.34
CA VAL A 29 13.47 2.89 13.85
C VAL A 29 11.94 2.70 13.87
N ALA A 30 11.22 3.52 14.63
CA ALA A 30 9.75 3.47 14.67
C ALA A 30 9.07 4.28 13.55
N ASP A 31 9.70 5.34 13.04
CA ASP A 31 9.10 6.17 11.98
C ASP A 31 9.08 5.47 10.62
N ASP A 32 10.13 4.71 10.28
CA ASP A 32 10.17 3.97 9.01
C ASP A 32 9.17 2.79 9.00
N MET A 33 9.05 2.03 10.10
CA MET A 33 8.04 0.96 10.20
C MET A 33 6.61 1.50 10.21
N LYS A 34 6.38 2.67 10.82
CA LYS A 34 5.05 3.31 10.84
C LYS A 34 4.70 3.89 9.47
N LYS A 35 5.67 4.44 8.73
CA LYS A 35 5.47 4.96 7.38
C LYS A 35 5.18 3.84 6.37
N ASP A 36 5.89 2.72 6.45
CA ASP A 36 5.62 1.54 5.62
C ASP A 36 4.29 0.86 5.97
N GLY A 37 3.94 0.78 7.25
CA GLY A 37 2.64 0.25 7.71
C GLY A 37 1.46 1.10 7.23
N VAL A 38 1.55 2.43 7.38
CA VAL A 38 0.51 3.37 6.93
C VAL A 38 0.41 3.39 5.40
N ASN A 39 1.54 3.31 4.68
CA ASN A 39 1.54 3.23 3.22
C ASN A 39 0.90 1.91 2.74
N ARG A 40 1.27 0.78 3.33
CA ARG A 40 0.70 -0.53 2.98
C ARG A 40 -0.79 -0.63 3.29
N GLU A 41 -1.24 -0.06 4.41
CA GLU A 41 -2.66 -0.01 4.77
C GLU A 41 -3.46 0.93 3.87
N GLY A 42 -2.87 2.08 3.50
CA GLY A 42 -3.43 2.99 2.49
C GLY A 42 -3.61 2.32 1.13
N VAL A 43 -2.57 1.67 0.62
CA VAL A 43 -2.64 0.92 -0.65
C VAL A 43 -3.66 -0.21 -0.59
N GLN A 44 -3.73 -0.96 0.51
CA GLN A 44 -4.75 -2.01 0.68
C GLN A 44 -6.16 -1.46 0.70
N LYS A 45 -6.38 -0.31 1.36
CA LYS A 45 -7.68 0.36 1.39
C LYS A 45 -8.08 0.82 -0.01
N GLU A 46 -7.16 1.43 -0.76
CA GLU A 46 -7.42 1.86 -2.14
C GLU A 46 -7.74 0.66 -3.05
N VAL A 47 -6.95 -0.41 -2.99
CA VAL A 47 -7.23 -1.65 -3.74
C VAL A 47 -8.62 -2.20 -3.41
N ARG A 48 -9.03 -2.13 -2.14
CA ARG A 48 -10.36 -2.60 -1.70
C ARG A 48 -11.50 -1.74 -2.24
N GLU A 49 -11.33 -0.43 -2.27
CA GLU A 49 -12.34 0.47 -2.87
C GLU A 49 -12.45 0.24 -4.38
N ARG A 50 -11.32 0.03 -5.07
CA ARG A 50 -11.30 -0.34 -6.49
C ARG A 50 -11.98 -1.69 -6.75
N GLU A 51 -11.74 -2.69 -5.90
CA GLU A 51 -12.42 -3.99 -5.97
C GLU A 51 -13.93 -3.85 -5.82
N LYS A 52 -14.39 -3.06 -4.84
CA LYS A 52 -15.82 -2.83 -4.63
C LYS A 52 -16.48 -2.20 -5.86
N LEU A 53 -15.82 -1.20 -6.46
CA LEU A 53 -16.33 -0.56 -7.67
C LEU A 53 -16.42 -1.55 -8.83
N TYR A 54 -15.35 -2.32 -9.07
CA TYR A 54 -15.34 -3.40 -10.07
C TYR A 54 -16.50 -4.37 -9.84
N ARG A 55 -16.63 -4.89 -8.60
CA ARG A 55 -17.69 -5.85 -8.29
C ARG A 55 -19.07 -5.26 -8.52
N TYR A 56 -19.33 -4.07 -8.02
CA TYR A 56 -20.61 -3.41 -8.12
C TYR A 56 -21.01 -3.14 -9.57
N LYS A 57 -20.10 -2.56 -10.37
CA LYS A 57 -20.39 -2.15 -11.74
C LYS A 57 -20.49 -3.35 -12.69
N CYS A 58 -19.52 -4.25 -12.62
CA CYS A 58 -19.42 -5.36 -13.58
C CYS A 58 -20.39 -6.50 -13.26
N SER A 59 -21.01 -6.57 -12.07
CA SER A 59 -22.01 -7.59 -11.74
C SER A 59 -23.45 -7.23 -12.11
N LEU A 60 -23.69 -6.04 -12.68
CA LEU A 60 -25.06 -5.55 -12.94
C LEU A 60 -25.77 -6.34 -14.04
N CYS A 61 -25.03 -6.95 -14.96
CA CYS A 61 -25.60 -7.64 -16.12
C CYS A 61 -25.40 -9.15 -16.08
N HIS A 62 -24.32 -9.63 -15.45
CA HIS A 62 -23.98 -11.04 -15.38
C HIS A 62 -23.07 -11.33 -14.16
N PRO A 63 -22.97 -12.60 -13.73
CA PRO A 63 -21.96 -12.99 -12.75
C PRO A 63 -20.55 -12.65 -13.23
N LEU A 64 -19.68 -12.30 -12.28
CA LEU A 64 -18.29 -12.00 -12.59
C LEU A 64 -17.50 -13.28 -12.77
N PRO A 65 -16.61 -13.35 -13.78
CA PRO A 65 -15.61 -14.39 -13.83
C PRO A 65 -14.65 -14.24 -12.65
N ASP A 66 -14.01 -15.33 -12.25
CA ASP A 66 -12.95 -15.27 -11.26
C ASP A 66 -11.83 -14.33 -11.72
N THR A 67 -11.22 -13.61 -10.79
CA THR A 67 -10.20 -12.61 -11.12
C THR A 67 -8.90 -13.21 -11.66
N ASP A 68 -8.71 -14.53 -11.50
CA ASP A 68 -7.64 -15.33 -12.09
C ASP A 68 -8.04 -15.99 -13.42
N ALA A 69 -9.30 -15.89 -13.85
CA ALA A 69 -9.80 -16.49 -15.09
C ALA A 69 -9.10 -15.94 -16.34
N TYR A 70 -8.52 -14.74 -16.23
CA TYR A 70 -7.70 -14.13 -17.28
C TYR A 70 -6.31 -13.80 -16.74
N SER A 71 -5.31 -14.47 -17.30
CA SER A 71 -3.91 -14.38 -16.86
C SER A 71 -3.20 -13.08 -17.26
N SER A 72 -3.81 -12.21 -18.07
CA SER A 72 -3.18 -10.97 -18.50
C SER A 72 -4.13 -9.80 -18.56
N TYR A 73 -3.58 -8.62 -18.24
CA TYR A 73 -4.28 -7.34 -18.35
C TYR A 73 -4.79 -7.08 -19.77
N GLU A 74 -4.02 -7.49 -20.80
CA GLU A 74 -4.44 -7.36 -22.20
C GLU A 74 -5.72 -8.15 -22.51
N HIS A 75 -5.91 -9.31 -21.87
CA HIS A 75 -7.13 -10.09 -22.03
C HIS A 75 -8.32 -9.37 -21.38
N TRP A 76 -8.13 -8.80 -20.19
CA TRP A 76 -9.14 -7.97 -19.54
C TRP A 76 -9.57 -6.77 -20.38
N ILE A 77 -8.62 -6.07 -21.01
CA ILE A 77 -8.96 -4.95 -21.91
C ILE A 77 -9.78 -5.41 -23.12
N LYS A 78 -9.49 -6.58 -23.68
CA LYS A 78 -10.31 -7.15 -24.77
C LYS A 78 -11.73 -7.45 -24.30
N VAL A 79 -11.90 -8.01 -23.10
CA VAL A 79 -13.23 -8.27 -22.51
C VAL A 79 -13.98 -6.96 -22.33
N MET A 80 -13.37 -5.95 -21.69
CA MET A 80 -14.00 -4.65 -21.49
C MET A 80 -14.38 -4.00 -22.83
N LYS A 81 -13.52 -4.08 -23.84
CA LYS A 81 -13.82 -3.56 -25.19
C LYS A 81 -14.98 -4.31 -25.84
N ALA A 82 -15.06 -5.63 -25.69
CA ALA A 82 -16.20 -6.42 -26.18
C ALA A 82 -17.51 -6.08 -25.43
N MET A 83 -17.43 -5.61 -24.19
CA MET A 83 -18.60 -5.14 -23.45
C MET A 83 -19.08 -3.74 -23.89
N HIS A 84 -18.23 -2.94 -24.54
CA HIS A 84 -18.64 -1.64 -25.09
C HIS A 84 -19.56 -1.75 -26.33
N GLU A 85 -19.43 -2.81 -27.13
CA GLU A 85 -20.22 -3.02 -28.36
C GLU A 85 -20.51 -4.51 -28.54
N PRO A 86 -21.78 -4.99 -28.51
CA PRO A 86 -23.07 -4.29 -28.38
C PRO A 86 -23.55 -4.13 -26.91
N GLY A 87 -22.64 -4.23 -25.93
CA GLY A 87 -23.04 -4.29 -24.52
C GLY A 87 -23.46 -2.94 -23.92
N ARG A 88 -24.24 -3.01 -22.83
CA ARG A 88 -24.73 -1.85 -22.06
C ARG A 88 -23.69 -1.27 -21.10
N TYR A 89 -22.40 -1.51 -21.36
CA TYR A 89 -21.31 -1.15 -20.45
C TYR A 89 -21.30 0.35 -20.13
N ASN A 90 -21.43 1.19 -21.17
CA ASN A 90 -21.49 2.65 -21.05
C ASN A 90 -22.70 3.17 -20.26
N GLU A 91 -23.75 2.37 -20.08
CA GLU A 91 -24.92 2.79 -19.29
C GLU A 91 -24.65 2.73 -17.79
N SER A 92 -23.71 1.87 -17.38
CA SER A 92 -23.39 1.63 -15.98
C SER A 92 -22.03 2.15 -15.56
N VAL A 93 -21.09 2.27 -16.50
CA VAL A 93 -19.69 2.64 -16.27
C VAL A 93 -19.40 3.93 -17.03
N ASN A 94 -19.05 4.99 -16.30
CA ASN A 94 -18.57 6.24 -16.88
C ASN A 94 -17.05 6.18 -17.11
N THR A 95 -16.46 7.24 -17.66
CA THR A 95 -15.02 7.28 -17.96
C THR A 95 -14.13 7.19 -16.71
N GLU A 96 -14.56 7.74 -15.57
CA GLU A 96 -13.80 7.65 -14.32
C GLU A 96 -13.83 6.22 -13.76
N ASP A 97 -15.02 5.62 -13.71
CA ASP A 97 -15.24 4.24 -13.29
C ASP A 97 -14.42 3.29 -14.16
N ASP A 98 -14.42 3.49 -15.48
CA ASP A 98 -13.65 2.69 -16.43
C ASP A 98 -12.14 2.74 -16.16
N ALA A 99 -11.60 3.93 -15.87
CA ALA A 99 -10.20 4.10 -15.52
C ALA A 99 -9.85 3.36 -14.22
N VAL A 100 -10.70 3.45 -13.21
CA VAL A 100 -10.52 2.78 -11.91
C VAL A 100 -10.59 1.26 -12.06
N ILE A 101 -11.54 0.75 -12.84
CA ILE A 101 -11.68 -0.68 -13.12
C ILE A 101 -10.45 -1.20 -13.88
N LYS A 102 -9.96 -0.47 -14.88
CA LYS A 102 -8.71 -0.82 -15.59
C LYS A 102 -7.52 -0.88 -14.65
N GLU A 103 -7.39 0.07 -13.73
CA GLU A 103 -6.31 0.06 -12.74
C GLU A 103 -6.39 -1.16 -11.81
N TYR A 104 -7.60 -1.50 -11.34
CA TYR A 104 -7.82 -2.70 -10.52
C TYR A 104 -7.40 -3.98 -11.25
N LEU A 105 -7.87 -4.17 -12.48
CA LEU A 105 -7.58 -5.37 -13.28
C LEU A 105 -6.08 -5.46 -13.61
N ARG A 106 -5.41 -4.32 -13.83
CA ARG A 106 -3.96 -4.28 -13.99
C ARG A 106 -3.25 -4.76 -12.72
N PHE A 107 -3.65 -4.26 -11.56
CA PHE A 107 -3.07 -4.67 -10.27
C PHE A 107 -3.25 -6.17 -10.04
N MET A 108 -4.44 -6.72 -10.31
CA MET A 108 -4.72 -8.14 -10.17
C MET A 108 -3.93 -9.01 -11.16
N SER A 109 -3.61 -8.51 -12.35
CA SER A 109 -2.84 -9.23 -13.37
C SER A 109 -1.33 -9.25 -13.10
N GLN A 110 -0.83 -8.48 -12.13
CA GLN A 110 0.59 -8.41 -11.76
C GLN A 110 0.94 -9.24 -10.53
N LYS A 111 -0.07 -9.86 -9.92
CA LYS A 111 0.04 -10.62 -8.67
C LYS A 111 0.22 -12.11 -8.95
#